data_AF-A0A327T7M8-F1
#
_entry.id   AF-A0A327T7M8-F1
#
_cell.length_a   1.000
_cell.length_b   1.000
_cell.length_c   1.000
_cell.angle_alpha   90.00
_cell.angle_beta   90.00
_cell.angle_gamma   90.00
#
_symmetry.space_group_name_H-M   'P 1'
#
loop_
_entity.id
_entity.type
_entity.pdbx_description
1 polymer ?
#
loop_
_entity_poly.entity_id
_entity_poly.type
_entity_poly.pdbx_seq_one_letter_code
_entity_poly.pdbx_strand_id
1 'polypeptide(L)'
;MAQAVPRPQHRSQFTLNTDGHPHPRENALVGVTVLLGVIAFVTSFFHHLHLLTSWTGLFGVLTGLAGLFLSVTTAERFAVVIGTGAAAFGLFLGVAHGGLFGGVW
;
A
#
# COMPACT_ATOMS: atom_id res chain seq x y z
N MET A 1 27.63 16.92 -41.73
CA MET A 1 27.41 15.57 -41.17
C MET A 1 26.53 15.72 -39.94
N ALA A 2 25.24 15.39 -40.01
CA ALA A 2 24.33 15.47 -38.88
C ALA A 2 24.51 14.21 -38.01
N GLN A 3 25.12 14.37 -36.83
CA GLN A 3 25.22 13.29 -35.86
C GLN A 3 23.87 13.13 -35.17
N ALA A 4 23.22 11.98 -35.36
CA ALA A 4 22.03 11.61 -34.60
C ALA A 4 22.46 11.36 -33.15
N VAL A 5 22.07 12.25 -32.24
CA VAL A 5 22.21 12.03 -30.79
C VAL A 5 21.36 10.81 -30.43
N PRO A 6 21.94 9.72 -29.91
CA PRO A 6 21.14 8.60 -29.41
C PRO A 6 20.23 9.12 -28.31
N ARG A 7 18.91 9.13 -28.55
CA ARG A 7 17.95 9.43 -27.49
C ARG A 7 18.10 8.32 -26.45
N PRO A 8 18.40 8.63 -25.17
CA PRO A 8 18.38 7.62 -24.15
C PRO A 8 17.00 6.96 -24.18
N GLN A 9 16.95 5.66 -24.45
CA GLN A 9 15.74 4.87 -24.29
C GLN A 9 15.35 5.01 -22.83
N HIS A 10 14.35 5.84 -22.56
CA HIS A 10 13.73 5.95 -21.25
C HIS A 10 13.02 4.62 -20.98
N ARG A 11 13.79 3.61 -20.57
CA ARG A 11 13.20 2.46 -19.88
C ARG A 11 12.62 3.06 -18.61
N SER A 12 11.31 3.25 -18.62
CA SER A 12 10.52 3.35 -17.40
C SER A 12 10.85 2.09 -16.60
N GLN A 13 11.85 2.19 -15.73
CA GLN A 13 12.04 1.21 -14.70
C GLN A 13 10.90 1.52 -13.73
N PHE A 14 9.94 0.60 -13.60
CA PHE A 14 8.95 0.63 -12.55
C PHE A 14 9.70 0.45 -11.21
N THR A 15 10.31 1.53 -10.75
CA THR A 15 11.09 1.60 -9.52
C THR A 15 10.48 2.68 -8.64
N LEU A 16 10.36 2.35 -7.36
CA LEU A 16 9.98 3.31 -6.33
C LEU A 16 11.14 4.28 -6.02
N ASN A 17 12.37 3.90 -6.35
CA ASN A 17 13.59 4.68 -6.19
C ASN A 17 13.77 5.69 -7.34
N THR A 18 12.84 6.65 -7.46
CA THR A 18 12.87 7.64 -8.56
C THR A 18 14.02 8.64 -8.47
N ASP A 19 14.65 8.75 -7.30
CA ASP A 19 15.85 9.56 -7.03
C ASP A 19 17.17 8.83 -7.32
N GLY A 20 17.11 7.55 -7.72
CA GLY A 20 18.28 6.76 -8.09
C GLY A 20 19.04 6.13 -6.91
N HIS A 21 18.59 6.33 -5.68
CA HIS A 21 19.18 5.73 -4.48
C HIS A 21 18.33 4.57 -3.96
N PRO A 22 18.94 3.48 -3.45
CA PRO A 22 18.19 2.36 -2.90
C PRO A 22 17.61 2.70 -1.52
N HIS A 23 16.28 2.60 -1.38
CA HIS A 23 15.55 2.79 -0.11
C HIS A 23 14.90 1.49 0.38
N PRO A 24 15.66 0.52 0.89
CA PRO A 24 15.14 -0.82 1.17
C PRO A 24 14.09 -0.85 2.29
N ARG A 25 14.17 0.07 3.28
CA ARG A 25 13.25 0.08 4.42
C ARG A 25 11.91 0.70 4.05
N GLU A 26 11.97 1.80 3.31
CA GLU A 26 10.84 2.57 2.80
C GLU A 26 10.07 1.73 1.78
N ASN A 27 10.79 1.09 0.85
CA ASN A 27 10.20 0.16 -0.12
C ASN A 27 9.56 -1.06 0.56
N ALA A 28 10.16 -1.60 1.63
CA ALA A 28 9.56 -2.68 2.39
C ALA A 28 8.27 -2.23 3.09
N LEU A 29 8.26 -1.03 3.68
CA LEU A 29 7.07 -0.47 4.31
C LEU A 29 5.94 -0.25 3.29
N VAL A 30 6.25 0.31 2.11
CA VAL A 30 5.31 0.44 0.99
C VAL A 30 4.74 -0.92 0.61
N GLY A 31 5.60 -1.92 0.43
CA GLY A 31 5.20 -3.28 0.09
C GLY A 31 4.26 -3.89 1.13
N VAL A 32 4.56 -3.74 2.42
CA VAL A 32 3.71 -4.20 3.53
C VAL A 32 2.35 -3.49 3.51
N THR A 33 2.33 -2.16 3.40
CA THR A 33 1.08 -1.39 3.35
C THR A 33 0.21 -1.79 2.17
N VAL A 34 0.79 -1.90 0.97
CA VAL A 34 0.05 -2.29 -0.23
C VAL A 34 -0.47 -3.71 -0.10
N LEU A 35 0.34 -4.66 0.38
CA LEU A 35 -0.09 -6.04 0.58
C LEU A 35 -1.25 -6.14 1.57
N LEU A 36 -1.14 -5.49 2.73
CA LEU A 36 -2.20 -5.45 3.74
C LEU A 36 -3.46 -4.78 3.19
N GLY A 37 -3.32 -3.68 2.46
CA GLY A 37 -4.43 -2.99 1.81
C GLY A 37 -5.15 -3.85 0.78
N VAL A 38 -4.40 -4.59 -0.05
CA VAL A 38 -4.98 -5.53 -1.03
C VAL A 38 -5.71 -6.67 -0.31
N ILE A 39 -5.11 -7.26 0.73
CA ILE A 39 -5.76 -8.33 1.50
C ILE A 39 -7.05 -7.80 2.13
N ALA A 40 -7.00 -6.66 2.82
CA ALA A 40 -8.16 -6.05 3.47
C ALA A 40 -9.26 -5.72 2.45
N PHE A 41 -8.91 -5.11 1.33
CA PHE A 41 -9.87 -4.76 0.29
C PHE A 41 -10.54 -6.00 -0.31
N VAL A 42 -9.77 -7.02 -0.72
CA VAL A 42 -10.32 -8.23 -1.35
C VAL A 42 -11.15 -9.05 -0.35
N THR A 43 -10.67 -9.20 0.89
CA THR A 43 -11.39 -9.99 1.90
C THR A 43 -12.67 -9.31 2.38
N SER A 44 -12.78 -7.98 2.26
CA SER A 44 -13.96 -7.22 2.66
C SER A 44 -15.25 -7.59 1.91
N PHE A 45 -15.13 -8.20 0.72
CA PHE A 45 -16.29 -8.69 -0.04
C PHE A 45 -16.87 -10.01 0.52
N PHE A 46 -16.23 -10.61 1.53
CA PHE A 46 -16.65 -11.87 2.14
C PHE A 46 -17.04 -11.66 3.61
N HIS A 47 -18.35 -11.72 3.90
CA HIS A 47 -18.92 -11.49 5.24
C HIS A 47 -18.29 -12.33 6.36
N HIS A 48 -17.88 -13.57 6.07
CA HIS A 48 -17.26 -14.48 7.04
C HIS A 48 -15.79 -14.19 7.32
N LEU A 49 -15.13 -13.33 6.53
CA LEU A 49 -13.72 -12.94 6.68
C LEU A 49 -13.55 -11.59 7.39
N HIS A 50 -14.59 -11.06 8.03
CA HIS A 50 -14.54 -9.74 8.68
C HIS A 50 -13.43 -9.61 9.73
N LEU A 51 -13.06 -10.70 10.42
CA LEU A 51 -11.96 -10.69 11.40
C LEU A 51 -10.61 -10.43 10.70
N LEU A 52 -10.32 -11.19 9.66
CA LEU A 52 -9.12 -11.03 8.84
C LEU A 52 -9.10 -9.64 8.17
N THR A 53 -10.23 -9.25 7.59
CA THR A 53 -10.44 -7.94 6.94
C THR A 53 -10.14 -6.80 7.91
N SER A 54 -10.66 -6.88 9.14
CA SER A 54 -10.48 -5.83 10.15
C SER A 54 -9.03 -5.76 10.62
N TRP A 55 -8.38 -6.88 10.91
CA TRP A 55 -6.99 -6.87 11.37
C TRP A 55 -6.01 -6.43 10.28
N THR A 56 -6.16 -6.94 9.06
CA THR A 56 -5.33 -6.53 7.93
C THR A 56 -5.58 -5.08 7.55
N GLY A 57 -6.83 -4.62 7.60
CA GLY A 57 -7.18 -3.21 7.43
C GLY A 57 -6.58 -2.31 8.51
N LEU A 58 -6.62 -2.72 9.77
CA LEU A 58 -6.04 -1.96 10.89
C LEU A 58 -4.52 -1.81 10.74
N PHE A 59 -3.80 -2.92 10.57
CA PHE A 59 -2.35 -2.87 10.37
C PHE A 59 -1.98 -2.18 9.06
N GLY A 60 -2.78 -2.33 8.01
CA GLY A 60 -2.61 -1.63 6.74
C GLY A 60 -2.73 -0.11 6.89
N VAL A 61 -3.71 0.38 7.66
CA VAL A 61 -3.84 1.80 7.98
C VAL A 61 -2.68 2.29 8.83
N LEU A 62 -2.29 1.55 9.88
CA LEU A 62 -1.18 1.96 10.75
C LEU A 62 0.16 2.05 9.99
N THR A 63 0.50 1.01 9.23
CA THR A 63 1.72 1.02 8.40
C THR A 63 1.65 2.07 7.31
N GLY A 64 0.47 2.27 6.71
CA GLY A 64 0.26 3.27 5.67
C GLY A 64 0.42 4.69 6.18
N LEU A 65 -0.17 5.03 7.32
CA LEU A 65 0.02 6.32 7.97
C LEU A 65 1.51 6.56 8.30
N ALA A 66 2.22 5.56 8.82
CA ALA A 66 3.67 5.66 9.02
C ALA A 66 4.41 5.89 7.68
N GLY A 67 4.02 5.16 6.63
CA GLY A 67 4.58 5.28 5.29
C GLY A 67 4.42 6.68 4.68
N LEU A 68 3.32 7.38 4.96
CA LEU A 68 3.12 8.75 4.48
C LEU A 68 4.15 9.73 5.04
N PHE A 69 4.62 9.53 6.27
CA PHE A 69 5.65 10.36 6.91
C PHE A 69 7.08 9.90 6.61
N LEU A 70 7.28 8.61 6.36
CA LEU A 70 8.60 8.02 6.16
C LEU A 70 9.05 7.96 4.69
N SER A 71 8.12 8.01 3.73
CA SER A 71 8.46 7.91 2.30
C SER A 71 9.34 9.08 1.84
N VAL A 72 10.41 8.73 1.11
CA VAL A 72 11.40 9.65 0.57
C VAL A 72 10.99 10.11 -0.82
N THR A 73 10.46 9.20 -1.63
CA THR A 73 10.10 9.49 -3.02
C THR A 73 8.60 9.71 -3.22
N THR A 74 8.24 10.39 -4.31
CA THR A 74 6.84 10.59 -4.69
C THR A 74 6.18 9.27 -5.09
N ALA A 75 6.92 8.35 -5.73
CA ALA A 75 6.41 7.06 -6.16
C ALA A 75 6.03 6.18 -4.97
N GLU A 76 6.87 6.16 -3.92
CA GLU A 76 6.56 5.50 -2.64
C GLU A 76 5.28 6.07 -2.05
N ARG A 77 5.20 7.41 -1.88
CA ARG A 77 4.03 8.08 -1.31
C ARG A 77 2.74 7.75 -2.06
N PHE A 78 2.80 7.74 -3.39
CA PHE A 78 1.64 7.42 -4.21
C PHE A 78 1.14 5.99 -3.96
N ALA A 79 2.04 5.01 -3.94
CA ALA A 79 1.70 3.62 -3.63
C ALA A 79 1.17 3.47 -2.20
N VAL A 80 1.78 4.15 -1.22
CA VAL A 80 1.33 4.16 0.18
C VAL A 80 -0.09 4.71 0.30
N VAL A 81 -0.42 5.83 -0.36
CA VAL A 81 -1.77 6.42 -0.33
C VAL A 81 -2.81 5.41 -0.84
N ILE A 82 -2.55 4.77 -1.98
CA ILE A 82 -3.48 3.78 -2.55
C ILE A 82 -3.63 2.59 -1.60
N GLY A 83 -2.53 2.03 -1.09
CA GLY A 83 -2.57 0.91 -0.15
C GLY A 83 -3.30 1.25 1.15
N THR A 84 -3.08 2.45 1.68
CA THR A 84 -3.77 2.96 2.89
C THR A 84 -5.26 3.13 2.64
N GLY A 85 -5.65 3.67 1.47
CA GLY A 85 -7.07 3.81 1.10
C GLY A 85 -7.77 2.45 0.99
N ALA A 86 -7.11 1.46 0.37
CA ALA A 86 -7.61 0.09 0.28
C ALA A 86 -7.75 -0.55 1.68
N ALA A 87 -6.75 -0.36 2.55
CA ALA A 87 -6.79 -0.83 3.93
C ALA A 87 -7.91 -0.19 4.75
N ALA A 88 -8.10 1.13 4.62
CA ALA A 88 -9.15 1.88 5.29
C ALA A 88 -10.55 1.43 4.83
N PHE A 89 -10.73 1.20 3.53
CA PHE A 89 -11.97 0.67 2.97
C PHE A 89 -12.28 -0.73 3.53
N GLY A 90 -11.28 -1.62 3.50
CA GLY A 90 -11.41 -2.96 4.07
C GLY A 90 -11.74 -2.90 5.56
N LEU A 91 -11.01 -2.11 6.35
CA LEU A 91 -11.25 -1.92 7.78
C LEU A 91 -12.67 -1.43 8.06
N PHE A 92 -13.15 -0.43 7.31
CA PHE A 92 -14.50 0.10 7.47
C PHE A 92 -15.56 -0.99 7.32
N LEU A 93 -15.46 -1.79 6.25
CA LEU A 93 -16.38 -2.90 6.03
C LEU A 93 -16.18 -4.04 7.04
N GLY A 94 -14.96 -4.39 7.40
CA GLY A 94 -14.69 -5.42 8.41
C GLY A 94 -15.30 -5.06 9.77
N VAL A 95 -15.19 -3.79 10.17
CA VAL A 95 -15.82 -3.27 11.38
C VAL A 95 -17.34 -3.31 11.28
N ALA A 96 -17.90 -2.94 10.14
CA ALA A 96 -19.35 -3.01 9.92
C ALA A 96 -19.94 -4.43 10.01
N HIS A 97 -19.14 -5.48 9.74
CA HIS A 97 -19.60 -6.87 9.71
C HIS A 97 -19.33 -7.67 10.99
N GLY A 98 -18.75 -7.07 12.04
CA GLY A 98 -18.47 -7.78 13.30
C GLY A 98 -17.23 -7.32 14.05
N GLY A 99 -16.43 -6.41 13.47
CA GLY A 99 -15.29 -5.83 14.16
C GLY A 99 -14.07 -6.76 14.25
N LEU A 100 -13.09 -6.29 15.03
CA LEU A 100 -11.81 -6.98 15.26
C LEU A 100 -11.93 -8.27 16.08
N PHE A 101 -13.09 -8.46 16.72
CA PHE A 101 -13.33 -9.55 17.66
C PHE A 101 -14.54 -10.44 17.28
N GLY A 102 -15.24 -10.16 16.18
CA GLY A 102 -16.32 -11.04 15.70
C GLY A 102 -17.58 -11.03 16.57
N GLY A 103 -17.86 -9.91 17.24
CA GLY A 103 -19.10 -9.73 18.01
C GLY A 103 -19.19 -10.47 19.35
N VAL A 104 -18.10 -11.03 19.87
CA VAL A 104 -18.07 -11.54 21.26
C VAL A 104 -17.97 -10.38 22.25
N TRP A 105 -19.13 -9.95 22.76
CA TRP A 105 -19.31 -9.22 24.01
C TRP A 105 -20.59 -9.69 24.69
#